data_AF-A0A956BT47-F1
#
_entry.id   AF-A0A956BT47-F1
#
_cell.length_a   1.000
_cell.length_b   1.000
_cell.length_c   1.000
_cell.angle_alpha   90.00
_cell.angle_beta   90.00
_cell.angle_gamma   90.00
#
_symmetry.space_group_name_H-M   'P 1'
#
loop_
_entity.id
_entity.type
_entity.pdbx_description
1 polymer ?
#
loop_
_entity_poly.entity_id
_entity_poly.type
_entity_poly.pdbx_seq_one_letter_code
_entity_poly.pdbx_strand_id
1 'polypeptide(L)'
;MRSVSKPWSLSMFALLAACGSGDAAAPAAPTPSAPAAPTATAPTAPAEPSGQPPSSGAPSSTRVGAAVDRAAAAAARQHPEARERSRQVRTALRAGRAAAQAGQHQAALPHFEQALALAPSDERLLCETGFVAYRAGDLDRAALLVGKALERFGNPQQVAEAMRVPFAMCLYNAGRVAEDRAHADEARERYRTSLMLRENRIVRERLEGLGAAAAAPAARASGTASLDALVARLREVRCGASDADEEGGTCDVEVEQQVSGGSAELSEAALVRVVTGDLGSETYLELALRGRDGWHAAGTVLYVYNPGAFGISEEGEVGELEFTALVPGGPSALRVDISHNRSDADIGINEAEFTSDTSTVLCGAVDGAPRCVRLPREHDYTREVMEAGGEDDEEPHEGLPIHERYVIDLAFQPEAGTVTLQASEGALPTQLARWAGSHPLLDLLRSPDLALHVDL
;
A
#
# COMPACT_ATOMS: atom_id res chain seq x y z
N MET A 1 62.81 -5.94 32.68
CA MET A 1 62.26 -7.29 32.85
C MET A 1 61.11 -7.48 31.86
N ARG A 2 61.26 -8.49 30.98
CA ARG A 2 60.26 -9.16 30.13
C ARG A 2 59.44 -8.31 29.15
N SER A 3 60.02 -8.17 27.95
CA SER A 3 59.32 -8.04 26.67
C SER A 3 58.59 -9.36 26.36
N VAL A 4 57.31 -9.31 25.99
CA VAL A 4 56.54 -10.45 25.47
C VAL A 4 56.09 -10.12 24.04
N SER A 5 56.74 -10.78 23.10
CA SER A 5 56.43 -10.84 21.68
C SER A 5 55.21 -11.72 21.43
N LYS A 6 54.23 -11.23 20.65
CA LYS A 6 53.17 -12.05 20.04
C LYS A 6 53.65 -12.55 18.66
N PRO A 7 53.46 -13.84 18.32
CA PRO A 7 53.84 -14.36 17.01
C PRO A 7 52.79 -14.04 15.96
N TRP A 8 53.28 -13.70 14.76
CA TRP A 8 52.51 -13.66 13.51
C TRP A 8 52.20 -15.09 13.05
N SER A 9 50.92 -15.36 12.77
CA SER A 9 50.51 -16.55 12.01
C SER A 9 50.62 -16.26 10.52
N LEU A 10 51.58 -16.91 9.86
CA LEU A 10 51.62 -17.07 8.41
C LEU A 10 50.49 -18.01 7.99
N SER A 11 49.49 -17.49 7.28
CA SER A 11 48.58 -18.33 6.48
C SER A 11 49.17 -18.50 5.07
N MET A 12 49.44 -19.76 4.78
CA MET A 12 50.03 -20.32 3.57
C MET A 12 49.00 -20.30 2.43
N PHE A 13 49.20 -19.46 1.41
CA PHE A 13 48.45 -19.54 0.16
C PHE A 13 49.02 -20.66 -0.71
N ALA A 14 48.27 -21.75 -0.85
CA ALA A 14 48.58 -22.80 -1.81
C ALA A 14 48.15 -22.37 -3.22
N LEU A 15 49.13 -22.23 -4.10
CA LEU A 15 48.97 -22.18 -5.55
C LEU A 15 48.53 -23.56 -6.06
N LEU A 16 47.35 -23.64 -6.69
CA LEU A 16 46.98 -24.73 -7.57
C LEU A 16 46.88 -24.19 -9.00
N ALA A 17 47.87 -24.54 -9.80
CA ALA A 17 47.80 -24.52 -11.25
C ALA A 17 47.07 -25.77 -11.73
N ALA A 18 46.10 -25.61 -12.62
CA ALA A 18 45.61 -26.69 -13.47
C ALA A 18 45.24 -26.13 -14.85
N CYS A 19 46.13 -26.38 -15.81
CA CYS A 19 45.83 -26.35 -17.24
C CYS A 19 44.88 -27.50 -17.58
N GLY A 20 43.90 -27.25 -18.44
CA GLY A 20 42.99 -28.28 -18.93
C GLY A 20 42.20 -27.79 -20.13
N SER A 21 42.87 -27.69 -21.28
CA SER A 21 42.26 -27.56 -22.60
C SER A 21 41.56 -28.86 -23.00
N GLY A 22 40.26 -28.79 -23.25
CA GLY A 22 39.46 -29.92 -23.71
C GLY A 22 38.31 -29.46 -24.58
N ASP A 23 38.59 -29.31 -25.88
CA ASP A 23 37.57 -29.20 -26.93
C ASP A 23 36.78 -30.51 -27.01
N ALA A 24 35.50 -30.45 -26.67
CA ALA A 24 34.53 -31.51 -26.97
C ALA A 24 33.35 -30.89 -27.72
N ALA A 25 33.36 -31.09 -29.03
CA ALA A 25 32.27 -30.73 -29.93
C ALA A 25 30.98 -31.48 -29.53
N ALA A 26 29.94 -30.72 -29.19
CA ALA A 26 28.60 -31.24 -29.02
C ALA A 26 27.94 -31.48 -30.40
N PRO A 27 27.22 -32.59 -30.61
CA PRO A 27 26.49 -32.83 -31.84
C PRO A 27 25.30 -31.88 -31.96
N ALA A 28 25.14 -31.32 -33.17
CA ALA A 28 24.04 -30.44 -33.55
C ALA A 28 22.67 -31.13 -33.34
N ALA A 29 21.78 -30.45 -32.63
CA ALA A 29 20.38 -30.82 -32.55
C ALA A 29 19.67 -30.55 -33.89
N PRO A 30 18.72 -31.39 -34.32
CA PRO A 30 17.97 -31.18 -35.55
C PRO A 30 17.02 -29.98 -35.42
N THR A 31 17.10 -29.08 -36.39
CA THR A 31 16.16 -28.00 -36.66
C THR A 31 14.73 -28.53 -36.78
N PRO A 32 13.74 -28.01 -36.03
CA PRO A 32 12.34 -28.27 -36.33
C PRO A 32 11.93 -27.49 -37.59
N SER A 33 11.40 -28.23 -38.56
CA SER A 33 10.81 -27.72 -39.79
C SER A 33 9.67 -26.74 -39.50
N ALA A 34 9.72 -25.58 -40.19
CA ALA A 34 8.65 -24.60 -40.22
C ALA A 34 7.35 -25.21 -40.79
N PRO A 35 6.18 -25.01 -40.15
CA PRO A 35 4.91 -25.32 -40.78
C PRO A 35 4.61 -24.27 -41.86
N ALA A 36 4.17 -24.78 -43.01
CA ALA A 36 3.79 -24.01 -44.19
C ALA A 36 2.68 -22.98 -43.87
N ALA A 37 2.85 -21.79 -44.44
CA ALA A 37 1.86 -20.72 -44.40
C ALA A 37 0.54 -21.16 -45.07
N PRO A 38 -0.62 -20.95 -44.43
CA PRO A 38 -1.90 -21.06 -45.13
C PRO A 38 -2.10 -19.85 -46.04
N THR A 39 -2.40 -20.14 -47.30
CA THR A 39 -2.81 -19.23 -48.35
C THR A 39 -4.00 -18.38 -47.90
N ALA A 40 -3.83 -17.06 -47.91
CA ALA A 40 -4.90 -16.10 -47.62
C ALA A 40 -5.89 -16.05 -48.79
N THR A 41 -7.10 -16.56 -48.56
CA THR A 41 -8.26 -16.35 -49.44
C THR A 41 -8.85 -14.97 -49.13
N ALA A 42 -8.96 -14.13 -50.15
CA ALA A 42 -9.59 -12.82 -50.07
C ALA A 42 -11.08 -12.91 -49.67
N PRO A 43 -11.55 -12.13 -48.68
CA PRO A 43 -12.98 -11.97 -48.44
C PRO A 43 -13.56 -10.83 -49.30
N THR A 44 -14.57 -11.20 -50.05
CA THR A 44 -15.51 -10.36 -50.79
C THR A 44 -16.17 -9.31 -49.88
N ALA A 45 -16.26 -8.08 -50.37
CA ALA A 45 -16.93 -6.96 -49.72
C ALA A 45 -18.45 -7.21 -49.58
N PRO A 46 -19.06 -6.96 -48.39
CA PRO A 46 -20.50 -6.83 -48.25
C PRO A 46 -20.95 -5.39 -48.51
N ALA A 47 -22.06 -5.27 -49.23
CA ALA A 47 -22.73 -4.03 -49.59
C ALA A 47 -23.23 -3.23 -48.38
N GLU A 48 -23.15 -1.91 -48.50
CA GLU A 48 -23.70 -0.91 -47.58
C GLU A 48 -25.23 -1.01 -47.46
N PRO A 49 -25.79 -1.04 -46.24
CA PRO A 49 -27.16 -0.64 -45.99
C PRO A 49 -27.20 0.81 -45.50
N SER A 50 -27.72 1.70 -46.36
CA SER A 50 -28.13 3.05 -46.01
C SER A 50 -29.34 2.99 -45.06
N GLY A 51 -29.10 3.25 -43.77
CA GLY A 51 -30.14 3.39 -42.75
C GLY A 51 -29.82 4.57 -41.83
N GLN A 52 -30.57 5.66 -41.98
CA GLN A 52 -30.54 6.82 -41.08
C GLN A 52 -31.06 6.41 -39.68
N PRO A 53 -30.32 6.64 -38.59
CA PRO A 53 -30.85 6.46 -37.25
C PRO A 53 -31.73 7.66 -36.84
N PRO A 54 -32.80 7.43 -36.05
CA PRO A 54 -33.66 8.49 -35.55
C PRO A 54 -32.93 9.38 -34.53
N SER A 55 -33.10 10.69 -34.70
CA SER A 55 -32.69 11.74 -33.79
C SER A 55 -33.41 11.61 -32.44
N SER A 56 -32.74 11.00 -31.46
CA SER A 56 -33.11 11.08 -30.04
C SER A 56 -32.44 12.29 -29.41
N GLY A 57 -33.25 13.21 -28.88
CA GLY A 57 -32.78 14.42 -28.21
C GLY A 57 -32.01 14.12 -26.93
N ALA A 58 -30.75 14.56 -26.87
CA ALA A 58 -29.93 14.51 -25.68
C ALA A 58 -30.37 15.59 -24.68
N PRO A 59 -30.59 15.27 -23.39
CA PRO A 59 -30.77 16.28 -22.36
C PRO A 59 -29.45 17.04 -22.11
N SER A 60 -29.57 18.35 -21.90
CA SER A 60 -28.46 19.31 -21.75
C SER A 60 -27.64 19.07 -20.47
N SER A 61 -26.54 18.33 -20.56
CA SER A 61 -25.53 18.17 -19.49
C SER A 61 -24.62 19.39 -19.30
N THR A 62 -24.75 20.43 -20.13
CA THR A 62 -23.84 21.59 -20.14
C THR A 62 -24.10 22.61 -19.03
N ARG A 63 -25.23 22.55 -18.32
CA ARG A 63 -25.59 23.56 -17.30
C ARG A 63 -25.02 23.31 -15.90
N VAL A 64 -24.75 22.06 -15.53
CA VAL A 64 -24.28 21.71 -14.17
C VAL A 64 -22.81 22.12 -13.98
N GLY A 65 -21.93 21.85 -14.96
CA GLY A 65 -20.52 22.23 -14.87
C GLY A 65 -20.29 23.75 -14.70
N ALA A 66 -21.12 24.58 -15.34
CA ALA A 66 -21.01 26.04 -15.24
C ALA A 66 -21.42 26.60 -13.87
N ALA A 67 -22.16 25.86 -13.04
CA ALA A 67 -22.51 26.27 -11.68
C ALA A 67 -21.38 25.97 -10.69
N VAL A 68 -20.83 24.75 -10.76
CA VAL A 68 -19.68 24.31 -9.94
C VAL A 68 -18.44 25.19 -10.18
N ASP A 69 -18.16 25.53 -11.44
CA ASP A 69 -17.05 26.44 -11.79
C ASP A 69 -17.25 27.87 -11.23
N ARG A 70 -18.50 28.32 -11.06
CA ARG A 70 -18.81 29.65 -10.50
C ARG A 70 -18.73 29.67 -8.97
N ALA A 71 -19.15 28.59 -8.30
CA ALA A 71 -19.04 28.44 -6.85
C ALA A 71 -17.57 28.34 -6.41
N ALA A 72 -16.76 27.49 -7.05
CA ALA A 72 -15.32 27.41 -6.82
C ALA A 72 -14.61 28.75 -7.10
N ALA A 73 -15.02 29.47 -8.16
CA ALA A 73 -14.49 30.80 -8.44
C ALA A 73 -14.91 31.86 -7.41
N ALA A 74 -16.09 31.73 -6.79
CA ALA A 74 -16.59 32.62 -5.74
C ALA A 74 -15.93 32.35 -4.37
N ALA A 75 -15.85 31.08 -3.95
CA ALA A 75 -15.10 30.66 -2.75
C ALA A 75 -13.62 31.10 -2.85
N ALA A 76 -13.01 30.93 -4.02
CA ALA A 76 -11.66 31.44 -4.24
C ALA A 76 -11.57 32.97 -4.04
N ARG A 77 -12.61 33.76 -4.35
CA ARG A 77 -12.57 35.24 -4.19
C ARG A 77 -12.50 35.66 -2.73
N GLN A 78 -13.01 34.84 -1.83
CA GLN A 78 -13.08 35.15 -0.41
C GLN A 78 -11.75 34.92 0.32
N HIS A 79 -10.83 34.14 -0.27
CA HIS A 79 -9.54 33.79 0.35
C HIS A 79 -8.33 34.24 -0.51
N PRO A 80 -7.93 35.54 -0.47
CA PRO A 80 -6.80 36.04 -1.25
C PRO A 80 -5.47 35.36 -0.90
N GLU A 81 -5.30 34.91 0.35
CA GLU A 81 -4.12 34.17 0.82
C GLU A 81 -4.05 32.78 0.20
N ALA A 82 -5.16 32.04 0.16
CA ALA A 82 -5.22 30.72 -0.50
C ALA A 82 -4.87 30.84 -1.99
N ARG A 83 -5.36 31.89 -2.67
CA ARG A 83 -5.01 32.17 -4.07
C ARG A 83 -3.52 32.45 -4.25
N GLU A 84 -2.93 33.22 -3.34
CA GLU A 84 -1.50 33.52 -3.39
C GLU A 84 -0.67 32.26 -3.14
N ARG A 85 -1.02 31.46 -2.12
CA ARG A 85 -0.40 30.15 -1.87
C ARG A 85 -0.49 29.25 -3.10
N SER A 86 -1.66 29.13 -3.73
CA SER A 86 -1.81 28.35 -4.97
C SER A 86 -0.99 28.91 -6.13
N ARG A 87 -0.82 30.24 -6.24
CA ARG A 87 0.08 30.85 -7.25
C ARG A 87 1.54 30.50 -6.98
N GLN A 88 1.96 30.51 -5.72
CA GLN A 88 3.32 30.17 -5.31
C GLN A 88 3.61 28.69 -5.58
N VAL A 89 2.72 27.77 -5.18
CA VAL A 89 2.79 26.33 -5.51
C VAL A 89 2.95 26.13 -7.02
N ARG A 90 2.09 26.75 -7.84
CA ARG A 90 2.17 26.63 -9.31
C ARG A 90 3.47 27.20 -9.88
N THR A 91 3.99 28.27 -9.30
CA THR A 91 5.23 28.91 -9.76
C THR A 91 6.43 28.00 -9.46
N ALA A 92 6.51 27.49 -8.24
CA ALA A 92 7.54 26.55 -7.82
C ALA A 92 7.48 25.26 -8.66
N LEU A 93 6.30 24.66 -8.85
CA LEU A 93 6.10 23.50 -9.72
C LEU A 93 6.54 23.73 -11.16
N ARG A 94 6.26 24.90 -11.74
CA ARG A 94 6.71 25.22 -13.11
C ARG A 94 8.23 25.26 -13.20
N ALA A 95 8.89 25.90 -12.23
CA ALA A 95 10.35 25.96 -12.17
C ALA A 95 10.96 24.56 -12.00
N GLY A 96 10.44 23.77 -11.05
CA GLY A 96 10.88 22.39 -10.81
C GLY A 96 10.71 21.49 -12.04
N ARG A 97 9.54 21.51 -12.68
CA ARG A 97 9.27 20.74 -13.91
C ARG A 97 10.18 21.16 -15.06
N ALA A 98 10.44 22.47 -15.23
CA ALA A 98 11.35 22.94 -16.26
C ALA A 98 12.78 22.42 -16.04
N ALA A 99 13.29 22.49 -14.81
CA ALA A 99 14.60 21.94 -14.46
C ALA A 99 14.66 20.41 -14.65
N ALA A 100 13.61 19.69 -14.22
CA ALA A 100 13.53 18.23 -14.39
C ALA A 100 13.46 17.82 -15.88
N GLN A 101 12.71 18.55 -16.71
CA GLN A 101 12.67 18.34 -18.16
C GLN A 101 14.01 18.62 -18.84
N ALA A 102 14.81 19.54 -18.29
CA ALA A 102 16.18 19.78 -18.72
C ALA A 102 17.19 18.71 -18.20
N GLY A 103 16.71 17.67 -17.52
CA GLY A 103 17.56 16.63 -16.91
C GLY A 103 18.29 17.07 -15.64
N GLN A 104 18.02 18.28 -15.14
CA GLN A 104 18.67 18.86 -13.96
C GLN A 104 17.91 18.45 -12.69
N HIS A 105 17.80 17.14 -12.45
CA HIS A 105 16.96 16.60 -11.38
C HIS A 105 17.36 17.10 -9.97
N GLN A 106 18.67 17.23 -9.70
CA GLN A 106 19.15 17.80 -8.43
C GLN A 106 18.79 19.28 -8.27
N ALA A 107 18.83 20.07 -9.34
CA ALA A 107 18.42 21.48 -9.30
C ALA A 107 16.89 21.65 -9.25
N ALA A 108 16.13 20.64 -9.69
CA ALA A 108 14.68 20.65 -9.63
C ALA A 108 14.14 20.44 -8.22
N LEU A 109 14.81 19.62 -7.39
CA LEU A 109 14.35 19.23 -6.05
C LEU A 109 13.96 20.42 -5.15
N PRO A 110 14.78 21.48 -4.99
CA PRO A 110 14.42 22.62 -4.15
C PRO A 110 13.12 23.32 -4.54
N HIS A 111 12.78 23.32 -5.84
CA HIS A 111 11.52 23.89 -6.30
C HIS A 111 10.31 23.02 -5.97
N PHE A 112 10.47 21.69 -6.01
CA PHE A 112 9.42 20.77 -5.58
C PHE A 112 9.24 20.81 -4.06
N GLU A 113 10.33 20.90 -3.30
CA GLU A 113 10.30 21.09 -1.84
C GLU A 113 9.58 22.38 -1.45
N GLN A 114 9.87 23.49 -2.14
CA GLN A 114 9.16 24.74 -1.93
C GLN A 114 7.64 24.60 -2.20
N ALA A 115 7.27 23.88 -3.25
CA ALA A 115 5.85 23.61 -3.53
C ALA A 115 5.23 22.75 -2.42
N LEU A 116 5.95 21.72 -1.95
CA LEU A 116 5.47 20.79 -0.94
C LEU A 116 5.32 21.45 0.42
N ALA A 117 6.23 22.34 0.82
CA ALA A 117 6.10 23.15 2.04
C ALA A 117 4.82 24.02 2.04
N LEU A 118 4.35 24.44 0.86
CA LEU A 118 3.13 25.22 0.71
C LEU A 118 1.87 24.37 0.58
N ALA A 119 2.00 23.07 0.28
CA ALA A 119 0.91 22.12 0.11
C ALA A 119 1.34 20.73 0.63
N PRO A 120 1.62 20.59 1.94
CA PRO A 120 2.24 19.38 2.49
C PRO A 120 1.30 18.18 2.44
N SER A 121 0.00 18.40 2.26
CA SER A 121 -1.03 17.38 2.14
C SER A 121 -1.21 16.82 0.72
N ASP A 122 -0.69 17.46 -0.34
CA ASP A 122 -0.97 17.09 -1.73
C ASP A 122 -0.22 15.80 -2.15
N GLU A 123 -0.96 14.70 -2.25
CA GLU A 123 -0.48 13.37 -2.62
C GLU A 123 0.12 13.30 -4.02
N ARG A 124 -0.38 14.12 -4.97
CA ARG A 124 0.18 14.20 -6.32
C ARG A 124 1.56 14.86 -6.29
N LEU A 125 1.68 15.91 -5.49
CA LEU A 125 2.91 16.66 -5.31
C LEU A 125 3.97 15.83 -4.57
N LEU A 126 3.59 15.11 -3.51
CA LEU A 126 4.47 14.14 -2.84
C LEU A 126 5.01 13.14 -3.85
N CYS A 127 4.12 12.58 -4.68
CA CYS A 127 4.50 11.57 -5.64
C CYS A 127 5.43 12.09 -6.75
N GLU A 128 5.14 13.28 -7.29
CA GLU A 128 5.98 13.91 -8.31
C GLU A 128 7.36 14.29 -7.73
N THR A 129 7.40 14.79 -6.49
CA THR A 129 8.65 15.10 -5.78
C THR A 129 9.47 13.82 -5.55
N GLY A 130 8.83 12.73 -5.12
CA GLY A 130 9.48 11.43 -4.97
C GLY A 130 10.06 10.90 -6.27
N PHE A 131 9.38 11.09 -7.40
CA PHE A 131 9.95 10.75 -8.72
C PHE A 131 11.16 11.62 -9.07
N VAL A 132 11.14 12.91 -8.78
CA VAL A 132 12.28 13.79 -9.04
C VAL A 132 13.47 13.39 -8.15
N ALA A 133 13.24 13.04 -6.88
CA ALA A 133 14.27 12.51 -5.98
C ALA A 133 14.88 11.22 -6.52
N TYR A 134 14.04 10.28 -6.98
CA TYR A 134 14.47 9.05 -7.64
C TYR A 134 15.38 9.35 -8.84
N ARG A 135 14.96 10.26 -9.71
CA ARG A 135 15.74 10.69 -10.88
C ARG A 135 17.02 11.43 -10.53
N ALA A 136 17.09 12.01 -9.35
CA ALA A 136 18.27 12.66 -8.80
C ALA A 136 19.26 11.65 -8.17
N GLY A 137 18.84 10.39 -7.99
CA GLY A 137 19.63 9.33 -7.36
C GLY A 137 19.45 9.23 -5.85
N ASP A 138 18.53 10.01 -5.26
CA ASP A 138 18.22 9.99 -3.83
C ASP A 138 17.10 8.96 -3.57
N LEU A 139 17.50 7.69 -3.50
CA LEU A 139 16.56 6.55 -3.41
C LEU A 139 15.82 6.49 -2.08
N ASP A 140 16.46 6.85 -0.96
CA ASP A 140 15.83 6.80 0.36
C ASP A 140 14.73 7.86 0.47
N ARG A 141 15.03 9.08 0.01
CA ARG A 141 14.03 10.14 -0.04
C ARG A 141 12.91 9.85 -1.01
N ALA A 142 13.22 9.28 -2.16
CA ALA A 142 12.21 8.84 -3.12
C ALA A 142 11.24 7.82 -2.50
N ALA A 143 11.78 6.82 -1.79
CA ALA A 143 10.98 5.81 -1.11
C ALA A 143 10.06 6.44 -0.06
N LEU A 144 10.60 7.33 0.78
CA LEU A 144 9.83 8.03 1.82
C LEU A 144 8.67 8.85 1.22
N LEU A 145 8.96 9.70 0.23
CA LEU A 145 7.95 10.60 -0.36
C LEU A 145 6.88 9.84 -1.14
N VAL A 146 7.27 8.81 -1.89
CA VAL A 146 6.30 7.96 -2.61
C VAL A 146 5.49 7.14 -1.63
N GLY A 147 6.09 6.59 -0.56
CA GLY A 147 5.37 5.88 0.51
C GLY A 147 4.27 6.74 1.12
N LYS A 148 4.62 7.95 1.59
CA LYS A 148 3.66 8.93 2.11
C LYS A 148 2.54 9.26 1.12
N ALA A 149 2.86 9.38 -0.18
CA ALA A 149 1.85 9.61 -1.20
C ALA A 149 0.87 8.43 -1.33
N LEU A 150 1.38 7.20 -1.34
CA LEU A 150 0.57 5.98 -1.45
C LEU A 150 -0.33 5.77 -0.23
N GLU A 151 0.18 6.04 0.98
CA GLU A 151 -0.61 6.01 2.22
C GLU A 151 -1.82 6.94 2.10
N ARG A 152 -1.64 8.16 1.59
CA ARG A 152 -2.72 9.13 1.40
C ARG A 152 -3.67 8.82 0.25
N PHE A 153 -3.16 8.21 -0.81
CA PHE A 153 -4.04 7.66 -1.85
C PHE A 153 -4.92 6.52 -1.31
N GLY A 154 -4.45 5.81 -0.27
CA GLY A 154 -5.17 4.75 0.39
C GLY A 154 -5.40 3.54 -0.53
N ASN A 155 -6.64 3.06 -0.56
CA ASN A 155 -7.00 1.84 -1.26
C ASN A 155 -7.20 2.10 -2.78
N PRO A 156 -6.43 1.45 -3.69
CA PRO A 156 -6.56 1.60 -5.15
C PRO A 156 -7.97 1.33 -5.69
N GLN A 157 -8.77 0.53 -5.00
CA GLN A 157 -10.11 0.17 -5.44
C GLN A 157 -11.14 1.24 -5.07
N GLN A 158 -10.87 2.05 -4.05
CA GLN A 158 -11.77 3.10 -3.54
C GLN A 158 -11.36 4.50 -4.00
N VAL A 159 -10.23 4.63 -4.70
CA VAL A 159 -9.76 5.93 -5.18
C VAL A 159 -10.77 6.54 -6.17
N ALA A 160 -11.10 7.83 -5.97
CA ALA A 160 -11.95 8.58 -6.87
C ALA A 160 -11.44 8.51 -8.33
N GLU A 161 -12.34 8.48 -9.30
CA GLU A 161 -12.01 8.32 -10.73
C GLU A 161 -10.95 9.33 -11.20
N ALA A 162 -11.08 10.61 -10.79
CA ALA A 162 -10.14 11.67 -11.12
C ALA A 162 -8.71 11.44 -10.57
N MET A 163 -8.58 10.61 -9.54
CA MET A 163 -7.33 10.30 -8.85
C MET A 163 -6.72 8.95 -9.24
N ARG A 164 -7.44 8.12 -10.01
CA ARG A 164 -6.91 6.84 -10.54
C ARG A 164 -5.62 7.02 -11.34
N VAL A 165 -5.55 8.01 -12.22
CA VAL A 165 -4.35 8.23 -13.06
C VAL A 165 -3.16 8.71 -12.21
N PRO A 166 -3.27 9.74 -11.35
CA PRO A 166 -2.23 10.08 -10.39
C PRO A 166 -1.76 8.90 -9.54
N PHE A 167 -2.68 8.12 -8.98
CA PHE A 167 -2.34 6.97 -8.16
C PHE A 167 -1.60 5.89 -8.96
N ALA A 168 -2.07 5.56 -10.17
CA ALA A 168 -1.38 4.63 -11.06
C ALA A 168 0.05 5.06 -11.38
N MET A 169 0.28 6.36 -11.65
CA MET A 169 1.62 6.90 -11.84
C MET A 169 2.47 6.78 -10.57
N CYS A 170 1.85 6.96 -9.41
CA CYS A 170 2.56 6.84 -8.16
C CYS A 170 3.01 5.42 -7.84
N LEU A 171 2.13 4.44 -8.06
CA LEU A 171 2.46 3.02 -7.96
C LEU A 171 3.57 2.65 -8.95
N TYR A 172 3.55 3.19 -10.17
CA TYR A 172 4.67 2.99 -11.09
C TYR A 172 5.99 3.55 -10.54
N ASN A 173 5.98 4.78 -10.00
CA ASN A 173 7.18 5.38 -9.39
C ASN A 173 7.68 4.56 -8.19
N ALA A 174 6.77 4.05 -7.35
CA ALA A 174 7.10 3.16 -6.25
C ALA A 174 7.78 1.88 -6.75
N GLY A 175 7.23 1.27 -7.81
CA GLY A 175 7.84 0.11 -8.43
C GLY A 175 9.24 0.40 -8.98
N ARG A 176 9.48 1.59 -9.55
CA ARG A 176 10.83 2.02 -10.00
C ARG A 176 11.82 2.10 -8.83
N VAL A 177 11.40 2.68 -7.71
CA VAL A 177 12.23 2.79 -6.50
C VAL A 177 12.54 1.39 -5.95
N ALA A 178 11.53 0.52 -5.88
CA ALA A 178 11.69 -0.87 -5.45
C ALA A 178 12.64 -1.66 -6.36
N GLU A 179 12.55 -1.51 -7.69
CA GLU A 179 13.50 -2.13 -8.63
C GLU A 179 14.96 -1.74 -8.32
N ASP A 180 15.22 -0.45 -8.18
CA ASP A 180 16.59 0.06 -7.98
C ASP A 180 17.13 -0.26 -6.57
N ARG A 181 16.25 -0.55 -5.61
CA ARG A 181 16.58 -1.10 -4.28
C ARG A 181 16.69 -2.63 -4.26
N ALA A 182 16.60 -3.29 -5.42
CA ALA A 182 16.60 -4.75 -5.56
C ALA A 182 15.43 -5.47 -4.85
N HIS A 183 14.31 -4.78 -4.64
CA HIS A 183 13.06 -5.33 -4.10
C HIS A 183 12.12 -5.76 -5.24
N ALA A 184 12.50 -6.80 -5.98
CA ALA A 184 11.77 -7.22 -7.19
C ALA A 184 10.31 -7.62 -6.93
N ASP A 185 10.00 -8.21 -5.77
CA ASP A 185 8.65 -8.64 -5.41
C ASP A 185 7.72 -7.45 -5.21
N GLU A 186 8.19 -6.47 -4.44
CA GLU A 186 7.50 -5.20 -4.23
C GLU A 186 7.31 -4.47 -5.57
N ALA A 187 8.35 -4.39 -6.41
CA ALA A 187 8.23 -3.76 -7.73
C ALA A 187 7.16 -4.41 -8.60
N ARG A 188 7.10 -5.75 -8.65
CA ARG A 188 6.07 -6.48 -9.40
C ARG A 188 4.67 -6.14 -8.89
N GLU A 189 4.50 -6.11 -7.57
CA GLU A 189 3.19 -5.80 -6.98
C GLU A 189 2.75 -4.39 -7.33
N ARG A 190 3.62 -3.39 -7.11
CA ARG A 190 3.34 -1.99 -7.47
C ARG A 190 2.99 -1.83 -8.95
N TYR A 191 3.66 -2.55 -9.86
CA TYR A 191 3.32 -2.52 -11.28
C TYR A 191 1.99 -3.18 -11.62
N ARG A 192 1.64 -4.30 -10.99
CA ARG A 192 0.32 -4.93 -11.17
C ARG A 192 -0.79 -3.99 -10.71
N THR A 193 -0.66 -3.42 -9.52
CA THR A 193 -1.63 -2.46 -9.00
C THR A 193 -1.74 -1.23 -9.91
N SER A 194 -0.62 -0.70 -10.41
CA SER A 194 -0.60 0.39 -11.38
C SER A 194 -1.39 0.04 -12.66
N LEU A 195 -1.19 -1.16 -13.20
CA LEU A 195 -1.90 -1.65 -14.39
C LEU A 195 -3.40 -1.87 -14.15
N MET A 196 -3.81 -2.27 -12.94
CA MET A 196 -5.23 -2.38 -12.56
C MET A 196 -5.93 -1.02 -12.58
N LEU A 197 -5.22 0.05 -12.22
CA LEU A 197 -5.77 1.41 -12.26
C LEU A 197 -5.78 1.99 -13.68
N ARG A 198 -4.70 1.74 -14.42
CA ARG A 198 -4.53 2.25 -15.79
C ARG A 198 -3.60 1.37 -16.60
N GLU A 199 -4.10 0.88 -17.74
CA GLU A 199 -3.28 0.19 -18.72
C GLU A 199 -2.11 1.05 -19.22
N ASN A 200 -0.90 0.50 -19.17
CA ASN A 200 0.29 1.18 -19.62
C ASN A 200 1.34 0.21 -20.17
N ARG A 201 1.70 0.39 -21.43
CA ARG A 201 2.67 -0.46 -22.13
C ARG A 201 4.03 -0.52 -21.41
N ILE A 202 4.55 0.61 -20.93
CA ILE A 202 5.87 0.68 -20.28
C ILE A 202 5.85 -0.08 -18.95
N VAL A 203 4.78 0.06 -18.16
CA VAL A 203 4.62 -0.67 -16.90
C VAL A 203 4.55 -2.17 -17.15
N ARG A 204 3.83 -2.60 -18.19
CA ARG A 204 3.75 -4.01 -18.59
C ARG A 204 5.11 -4.58 -19.01
N GLU A 205 5.83 -3.87 -19.88
CA GLU A 205 7.18 -4.26 -20.32
C GLU A 205 8.16 -4.36 -19.14
N ARG A 206 8.06 -3.46 -18.16
CA ARG A 206 8.83 -3.51 -16.91
C ARG A 206 8.49 -4.75 -16.09
N LEU A 207 7.19 -4.97 -15.84
CA LEU A 207 6.69 -6.13 -15.10
C LEU A 207 7.13 -7.46 -15.74
N GLU A 208 7.05 -7.56 -17.06
CA GLU A 208 7.56 -8.71 -17.82
C GLU A 208 9.08 -8.84 -17.73
N GLY A 209 9.80 -7.72 -17.81
CA GLY A 209 11.26 -7.64 -17.73
C GLY A 209 11.85 -8.04 -16.38
N LEU A 210 11.08 -7.93 -15.29
CA LEU A 210 11.46 -8.48 -13.98
C LEU A 210 11.54 -10.02 -13.99
N GLY A 211 11.05 -10.66 -15.05
CA GLY A 211 11.17 -12.09 -15.31
C GLY A 211 10.36 -12.96 -14.36
N ALA A 212 10.22 -14.23 -14.75
CA ALA A 212 9.75 -15.30 -13.88
C ALA A 212 10.86 -15.88 -13.01
N ALA A 213 12.06 -15.28 -13.00
CA ALA A 213 13.12 -15.63 -12.06
C ALA A 213 12.49 -15.58 -10.69
N ALA A 214 12.18 -16.77 -10.18
CA ALA A 214 11.34 -16.96 -9.01
C ALA A 214 11.88 -16.00 -7.98
N ALA A 215 11.04 -15.03 -7.60
CA ALA A 215 11.19 -14.21 -6.43
C ALA A 215 11.98 -15.02 -5.41
N ALA A 216 13.31 -14.84 -5.37
CA ALA A 216 14.08 -15.39 -4.28
C ALA A 216 13.51 -14.59 -3.13
N PRO A 217 12.68 -15.21 -2.27
CA PRO A 217 11.77 -14.50 -1.39
C PRO A 217 12.59 -13.41 -0.73
N ALA A 218 12.25 -12.14 -1.01
CA ALA A 218 13.08 -10.99 -0.67
C ALA A 218 13.71 -11.26 0.69
N ALA A 219 15.04 -11.37 0.72
CA ALA A 219 15.75 -11.95 1.85
C ALA A 219 15.24 -11.26 3.11
N ARG A 220 14.45 -12.00 3.90
CA ARG A 220 13.71 -11.42 5.01
C ARG A 220 14.72 -10.69 5.88
N ALA A 221 14.44 -9.43 6.19
CA ALA A 221 15.20 -8.72 7.19
C ALA A 221 15.30 -9.63 8.41
N SER A 222 16.52 -9.95 8.83
CA SER A 222 16.71 -10.86 9.95
C SER A 222 15.97 -10.32 11.16
N GLY A 223 15.29 -11.21 11.88
CA GLY A 223 14.62 -10.85 13.12
C GLY A 223 15.58 -10.17 14.07
N THR A 224 15.05 -9.27 14.90
CA THR A 224 15.82 -8.69 15.99
C THR A 224 15.94 -9.70 17.13
N ALA A 225 17.03 -9.68 17.89
CA ALA A 225 17.26 -10.67 18.94
C ALA A 225 16.28 -10.57 20.13
N SER A 226 15.66 -9.40 20.35
CA SER A 226 14.76 -9.11 21.46
C SER A 226 13.61 -8.19 21.03
N LEU A 227 12.50 -8.26 21.77
CA LEU A 227 11.36 -7.36 21.56
C LEU A 227 11.76 -5.90 21.74
N ASP A 228 12.59 -5.58 22.74
CA ASP A 228 13.11 -4.22 22.97
C ASP A 228 13.87 -3.67 21.75
N ALA A 229 14.64 -4.52 21.05
CA ALA A 229 15.36 -4.12 19.85
C ALA A 229 14.40 -3.86 18.68
N LEU A 230 13.32 -4.64 18.55
CA LEU A 230 12.26 -4.37 17.58
C LEU A 230 11.55 -3.06 17.92
N VAL A 231 11.16 -2.85 19.19
CA VAL A 231 10.51 -1.62 19.67
C VAL A 231 11.36 -0.39 19.41
N ALA A 232 12.67 -0.47 19.64
CA ALA A 232 13.60 0.61 19.31
C ALA A 232 13.63 0.91 17.81
N ARG A 233 13.59 -0.12 16.95
CA ARG A 233 13.51 0.07 15.50
C ARG A 233 12.17 0.66 15.06
N LEU A 234 11.05 0.21 15.63
CA LEU A 234 9.73 0.79 15.38
C LEU A 234 9.71 2.28 15.73
N ARG A 235 10.29 2.64 16.89
CA ARG A 235 10.47 4.02 17.30
C ARG A 235 11.29 4.82 16.29
N GLU A 236 12.40 4.29 15.81
CA GLU A 236 13.20 4.97 14.78
C GLU A 236 12.41 5.21 13.48
N VAL A 237 11.70 4.20 13.00
CA VAL A 237 10.94 4.30 11.73
C VAL A 237 9.76 5.26 11.85
N ARG A 238 8.93 5.10 12.89
CA ARG A 238 7.68 5.86 13.04
C ARG A 238 7.90 7.25 13.63
N CYS A 239 8.85 7.40 14.55
CA CYS A 239 9.14 8.69 15.17
C CYS A 239 10.25 9.47 14.44
N GLY A 240 11.15 8.80 13.70
CA GLY A 240 12.32 9.46 13.10
C GLY A 240 12.00 10.33 11.89
N ALA A 241 10.77 10.26 11.36
CA ALA A 241 10.32 11.05 10.23
C ALA A 241 9.49 12.29 10.63
N SER A 242 9.13 12.45 11.91
CA SER A 242 8.56 13.70 12.39
C SER A 242 9.71 14.65 12.71
N ASP A 243 9.68 15.84 12.11
CA ASP A 243 10.61 16.92 12.38
C ASP A 243 10.44 17.36 13.85
N ALA A 244 11.04 16.62 14.79
CA ALA A 244 10.98 16.87 16.23
C ALA A 244 11.55 18.26 16.63
N ASP A 245 12.07 19.00 15.65
CA ASP A 245 12.56 20.37 15.78
C ASP A 245 11.45 21.44 15.60
N GLU A 246 10.25 21.08 15.10
CA GLU A 246 9.10 22.00 14.97
C GLU A 246 7.99 21.65 15.98
N GLU A 247 8.02 22.34 17.12
CA GLU A 247 6.92 22.53 18.09
C GLU A 247 6.10 21.30 18.54
N GLY A 248 6.72 20.38 19.28
CA GLY A 248 6.02 19.70 20.38
C GLY A 248 5.34 18.36 20.09
N GLY A 249 5.54 17.77 18.91
CA GLY A 249 5.11 16.40 18.65
C GLY A 249 5.71 15.40 19.64
N THR A 250 4.88 14.61 20.31
CA THR A 250 5.34 13.52 21.18
C THR A 250 5.36 12.22 20.39
N CYS A 251 6.41 11.42 20.53
CA CYS A 251 6.38 10.03 20.09
C CYS A 251 6.49 9.10 21.29
N ASP A 252 5.43 8.33 21.54
CA ASP A 252 5.41 7.31 22.57
C ASP A 252 5.36 5.93 21.94
N VAL A 253 6.15 5.00 22.47
CA VAL A 253 6.16 3.62 21.99
C VAL A 253 6.20 2.69 23.18
N GLU A 254 5.17 1.86 23.32
CA GLU A 254 5.06 0.89 24.40
C GLU A 254 4.47 -0.45 23.94
N VAL A 255 4.77 -1.51 24.69
CA VAL A 255 4.19 -2.84 24.48
C VAL A 255 2.90 -2.93 25.29
N GLU A 256 1.76 -3.02 24.63
CA GLU A 256 0.44 -3.12 25.29
C GLU A 256 0.11 -4.53 25.71
N GLN A 257 0.37 -5.49 24.83
CA GLN A 257 0.09 -6.91 25.05
C GLN A 257 1.31 -7.74 24.66
N GLN A 258 1.56 -8.82 25.39
CA GLN A 258 2.53 -9.83 25.01
C GLN A 258 2.03 -11.20 25.46
N VAL A 259 2.03 -12.16 24.54
CA VAL A 259 1.59 -13.52 24.80
C VAL A 259 2.61 -14.54 24.31
N SER A 260 2.67 -15.64 25.04
CA SER A 260 3.46 -16.83 24.71
C SER A 260 2.51 -18.02 24.58
N GLY A 261 2.90 -19.06 23.85
CA GLY A 261 2.10 -20.29 23.74
C GLY A 261 1.86 -20.78 22.32
N GLY A 262 2.58 -20.21 21.34
CA GLY A 262 2.53 -20.68 19.97
C GLY A 262 3.34 -21.95 19.72
N SER A 263 3.82 -22.10 18.49
CA SER A 263 4.65 -23.22 18.04
C SER A 263 6.16 -22.92 18.13
N ALA A 264 7.01 -23.86 17.77
CA ALA A 264 8.46 -23.62 17.69
C ALA A 264 8.83 -22.63 16.57
N GLU A 265 7.97 -22.49 15.57
CA GLU A 265 8.14 -21.60 14.42
C GLU A 265 7.57 -20.20 14.67
N LEU A 266 6.62 -20.08 15.60
CA LEU A 266 5.99 -18.83 16.02
C LEU A 266 5.63 -18.97 17.51
N SER A 267 6.51 -18.54 18.41
CA SER A 267 6.41 -18.88 19.83
C SER A 267 5.75 -17.81 20.69
N GLU A 268 5.89 -16.56 20.29
CA GLU A 268 5.42 -15.38 21.01
C GLU A 268 4.86 -14.33 20.05
N ALA A 269 3.99 -13.49 20.57
CA ALA A 269 3.45 -12.33 19.89
C ALA A 269 3.38 -11.15 20.85
N ALA A 270 3.50 -9.94 20.33
CA ALA A 270 3.33 -8.70 21.08
C ALA A 270 2.59 -7.66 20.24
N LEU A 271 1.79 -6.84 20.90
CA LEU A 271 1.14 -5.67 20.32
C LEU A 271 1.90 -4.44 20.82
N VAL A 272 2.47 -3.66 19.90
CA VAL A 272 3.25 -2.46 20.21
C VAL A 272 2.44 -1.24 19.79
N ARG A 273 2.05 -0.40 20.74
CA ARG A 273 1.44 0.89 20.45
C ARG A 273 2.52 1.92 20.15
N VAL A 274 2.36 2.62 19.05
CA VAL A 274 3.16 3.79 18.66
C VAL A 274 2.20 4.97 18.52
N VAL A 275 2.38 6.01 19.33
CA VAL A 275 1.60 7.25 19.26
C VAL A 275 2.49 8.35 18.69
N THR A 276 2.06 9.00 17.61
CA THR A 276 2.75 10.10 16.93
C THR A 276 1.83 11.30 16.74
N GLY A 277 2.39 12.40 16.24
CA GLY A 277 1.65 13.62 15.92
C GLY A 277 1.44 14.55 17.12
N ASP A 278 0.93 15.74 16.82
CA ASP A 278 0.62 16.73 17.84
C ASP A 278 -0.53 16.23 18.71
N LEU A 279 -0.34 16.27 20.03
CA LEU A 279 -1.32 15.77 21.01
C LEU A 279 -1.68 14.28 20.85
N GLY A 280 -0.86 13.49 20.16
CA GLY A 280 -1.11 12.06 19.92
C GLY A 280 -2.21 11.78 18.89
N SER A 281 -2.30 12.63 17.86
CA SER A 281 -3.30 12.51 16.80
C SER A 281 -3.21 11.23 15.97
N GLU A 282 -2.09 10.51 16.01
CA GLU A 282 -1.88 9.29 15.25
C GLU A 282 -1.53 8.16 16.21
N THR A 283 -2.23 7.04 16.13
CA THR A 283 -1.91 5.83 16.89
C THR A 283 -1.82 4.64 15.96
N TYR A 284 -0.69 3.96 15.99
CA TYR A 284 -0.44 2.69 15.29
C TYR A 284 -0.37 1.56 16.33
N LEU A 285 -1.07 0.46 16.07
CA LEU A 285 -0.88 -0.80 16.79
C LEU A 285 -0.17 -1.78 15.87
N GLU A 286 1.12 -1.99 16.14
CA GLU A 286 2.00 -2.86 15.38
C GLU A 286 2.01 -4.26 15.98
N LEU A 287 1.70 -5.27 15.17
CA LEU A 287 1.82 -6.66 15.58
C LEU A 287 3.26 -7.12 15.41
N ALA A 288 3.88 -7.62 16.48
CA ALA A 288 5.20 -8.21 16.50
C ALA A 288 5.11 -9.71 16.77
N LEU A 289 5.93 -10.50 16.07
CA LEU A 289 5.94 -11.96 16.16
C LEU A 289 7.37 -12.48 16.38
N ARG A 290 7.51 -13.45 17.28
CA ARG A 290 8.78 -14.14 17.51
C ARG A 290 8.84 -15.43 16.71
N GLY A 291 9.64 -15.42 15.66
CA GLY A 291 10.01 -16.62 14.88
C GLY A 291 11.32 -17.26 15.36
N ARG A 292 11.80 -18.25 14.61
CA ARG A 292 13.07 -18.96 14.91
C ARG A 292 14.31 -18.06 14.88
N ASP A 293 14.28 -17.02 14.06
CA ASP A 293 15.36 -16.08 13.81
C ASP A 293 15.20 -14.75 14.56
N GLY A 294 14.22 -14.65 15.48
CA GLY A 294 14.03 -13.49 16.34
C GLY A 294 12.66 -12.83 16.21
N TRP A 295 12.57 -11.58 16.65
CA TRP A 295 11.38 -10.75 16.61
C TRP A 295 11.27 -9.99 15.30
N HIS A 296 10.10 -10.08 14.68
CA HIS A 296 9.74 -9.41 13.44
C HIS A 296 8.49 -8.57 13.67
N ALA A 297 8.39 -7.41 13.03
CA ALA A 297 7.08 -6.80 12.87
C ALA A 297 6.34 -7.53 11.75
N ALA A 298 5.12 -7.93 12.05
CA ALA A 298 4.19 -8.55 11.11
C ALA A 298 3.34 -7.53 10.36
N GLY A 299 3.20 -6.32 10.90
CA GLY A 299 2.52 -5.20 10.26
C GLY A 299 1.55 -4.48 11.19
N THR A 300 0.98 -3.38 10.69
CA THR A 300 0.05 -2.55 11.46
C THR A 300 -1.34 -3.19 11.45
N VAL A 301 -1.84 -3.53 12.63
CA VAL A 301 -3.17 -4.15 12.80
C VAL A 301 -4.26 -3.10 13.01
N LEU A 302 -3.94 -1.95 13.58
CA LEU A 302 -4.87 -0.83 13.69
C LEU A 302 -4.11 0.48 13.51
N TYR A 303 -4.72 1.40 12.80
CA TYR A 303 -4.30 2.80 12.72
C TYR A 303 -5.50 3.66 13.08
N VAL A 304 -5.29 4.64 13.95
CA VAL A 304 -6.31 5.58 14.42
C VAL A 304 -5.78 6.99 14.20
N TYR A 305 -6.54 7.80 13.47
CA TYR A 305 -6.22 9.20 13.23
C TYR A 305 -7.26 10.15 13.83
N ASN A 306 -6.84 10.94 14.82
CA ASN A 306 -7.63 11.89 15.57
C ASN A 306 -6.94 13.26 15.61
N PRO A 307 -7.02 14.08 14.56
CA PRO A 307 -6.37 15.40 14.52
C PRO A 307 -6.98 16.43 15.47
N GLY A 308 -8.08 16.11 16.17
CA GLY A 308 -8.75 16.97 17.16
C GLY A 308 -9.54 18.15 16.57
N ALA A 309 -9.29 18.50 15.31
CA ALA A 309 -10.02 19.50 14.53
C ALA A 309 -10.51 18.89 13.21
N PHE A 310 -11.51 19.50 12.58
CA PHE A 310 -12.03 19.13 11.25
C PHE A 310 -12.93 17.90 11.17
N GLY A 311 -13.61 17.53 12.26
CA GLY A 311 -14.70 16.54 12.19
C GLY A 311 -14.28 15.10 11.95
N ILE A 312 -12.97 14.81 11.91
CA ILE A 312 -12.44 13.44 11.87
C ILE A 312 -12.32 12.90 13.29
N SER A 313 -12.96 11.77 13.54
CA SER A 313 -12.84 11.00 14.78
C SER A 313 -12.77 9.52 14.46
N GLU A 314 -11.74 8.86 14.95
CA GLU A 314 -11.53 7.43 14.81
C GLU A 314 -11.36 6.78 16.18
N GLU A 315 -11.94 5.59 16.32
CA GLU A 315 -11.81 4.75 17.50
C GLU A 315 -11.57 3.32 17.01
N GLY A 316 -10.70 2.58 17.67
CA GLY A 316 -10.54 1.17 17.36
C GLY A 316 -10.02 0.39 18.55
N GLU A 317 -10.29 -0.90 18.51
CA GLU A 317 -9.93 -1.86 19.55
C GLU A 317 -9.25 -3.06 18.92
N VAL A 318 -8.18 -3.51 19.56
CA VAL A 318 -7.54 -4.79 19.25
C VAL A 318 -7.79 -5.71 20.42
N GLY A 319 -8.51 -6.80 20.14
CA GLY A 319 -8.82 -7.83 21.12
C GLY A 319 -7.57 -8.54 21.65
N GLU A 320 -7.78 -9.50 22.55
CA GLU A 320 -6.68 -10.26 23.14
C GLU A 320 -5.90 -11.04 22.08
N LEU A 321 -4.58 -11.05 22.22
CA LEU A 321 -3.70 -11.91 21.42
C LEU A 321 -3.88 -13.38 21.86
N GLU A 322 -4.45 -14.24 21.01
CA GLU A 322 -4.71 -15.64 21.38
C GLU A 322 -3.98 -16.61 20.45
N PHE A 323 -3.12 -17.48 21.01
CA PHE A 323 -2.62 -18.65 20.29
C PHE A 323 -3.65 -19.79 20.39
N THR A 324 -4.19 -20.18 19.25
CA THR A 324 -5.24 -21.20 19.16
C THR A 324 -4.90 -22.27 18.12
N ALA A 325 -5.29 -23.51 18.40
CA ALA A 325 -5.13 -24.63 17.47
C ALA A 325 -6.27 -24.59 16.43
N LEU A 326 -6.10 -23.80 15.38
CA LEU A 326 -7.10 -23.67 14.32
C LEU A 326 -7.28 -24.97 13.50
N VAL A 327 -6.29 -25.87 13.54
CA VAL A 327 -6.29 -27.18 12.87
C VAL A 327 -5.78 -28.25 13.87
N PRO A 328 -6.47 -29.39 14.10
CA PRO A 328 -6.09 -30.45 15.03
C PRO A 328 -4.80 -31.07 14.57
N GLY A 329 -3.84 -31.15 15.49
CA GLY A 329 -2.49 -31.62 15.18
C GLY A 329 -1.65 -30.65 14.33
N GLY A 330 -2.22 -29.51 13.92
CA GLY A 330 -1.48 -28.42 13.29
C GLY A 330 -0.79 -27.54 14.33
N PRO A 331 0.17 -26.69 13.90
CA PRO A 331 0.76 -25.68 14.77
C PRO A 331 -0.31 -24.67 15.21
N SER A 332 -0.18 -24.19 16.45
CA SER A 332 -1.01 -23.06 16.93
C SER A 332 -0.81 -21.85 16.02
N ALA A 333 -1.91 -21.19 15.67
CA ALA A 333 -1.93 -19.92 14.99
C ALA A 333 -2.31 -18.82 15.98
N LEU A 334 -1.75 -17.64 15.80
CA LEU A 334 -2.19 -16.45 16.51
C LEU A 334 -3.48 -15.95 15.85
N ARG A 335 -4.49 -15.64 16.66
CA ARG A 335 -5.70 -14.94 16.26
C ARG A 335 -5.78 -13.61 17.00
N VAL A 336 -6.17 -12.57 16.29
CA VAL A 336 -6.42 -11.23 16.82
C VAL A 336 -7.68 -10.69 16.17
N ASP A 337 -8.69 -10.34 16.95
CA ASP A 337 -9.90 -9.69 16.44
C ASP A 337 -9.76 -8.17 16.59
N ILE A 338 -10.24 -7.41 15.61
CA ILE A 338 -10.04 -5.95 15.51
C ILE A 338 -11.37 -5.30 15.16
N SER A 339 -11.69 -4.19 15.79
CA SER A 339 -12.77 -3.27 15.40
C SER A 339 -12.20 -1.88 15.16
N HIS A 340 -12.75 -1.17 14.17
CA HIS A 340 -12.38 0.21 13.85
C HIS A 340 -13.63 0.96 13.42
N ASN A 341 -13.85 2.13 14.00
CA ASN A 341 -14.89 3.06 13.65
C ASN A 341 -14.25 4.38 13.24
N ARG A 342 -14.72 4.95 12.15
CA ARG A 342 -14.31 6.25 11.64
C ARG A 342 -15.55 7.10 11.40
N SER A 343 -15.45 8.36 11.78
CA SER A 343 -16.39 9.42 11.44
C SER A 343 -15.57 10.56 10.82
N ASP A 344 -16.01 11.07 9.68
CA ASP A 344 -15.39 12.20 9.00
C ASP A 344 -16.49 13.16 8.56
N ALA A 345 -16.57 14.32 9.20
CA ALA A 345 -17.56 15.35 8.89
C ALA A 345 -16.89 16.56 8.22
N ASP A 346 -17.13 16.73 6.91
CA ASP A 346 -16.68 17.89 6.15
C ASP A 346 -17.78 18.95 6.08
N ILE A 347 -17.71 19.90 7.03
CA ILE A 347 -18.61 21.06 7.10
C ILE A 347 -18.48 21.95 5.86
N GLY A 348 -17.33 21.92 5.18
CA GLY A 348 -17.09 22.73 3.98
C GLY A 348 -17.93 22.31 2.79
N ILE A 349 -18.32 21.04 2.70
CA ILE A 349 -19.21 20.51 1.67
C ILE A 349 -20.49 19.91 2.24
N ASN A 350 -20.81 20.14 3.52
CA ASN A 350 -22.02 19.66 4.18
C ASN A 350 -22.24 18.13 4.10
N GLU A 351 -21.18 17.33 4.23
CA GLU A 351 -21.26 15.86 4.17
C GLU A 351 -20.60 15.19 5.38
N ALA A 352 -21.14 14.05 5.79
CA ALA A 352 -20.56 13.19 6.81
C ALA A 352 -20.39 11.77 6.29
N GLU A 353 -19.23 11.19 6.56
CA GLU A 353 -18.89 9.80 6.31
C GLU A 353 -18.75 9.05 7.63
N PHE A 354 -19.28 7.83 7.68
CA PHE A 354 -19.08 6.91 8.79
C PHE A 354 -18.63 5.57 8.23
N THR A 355 -17.68 4.94 8.91
CA THR A 355 -17.21 3.60 8.56
C THR A 355 -17.07 2.79 9.84
N SER A 356 -17.55 1.55 9.82
CA SER A 356 -17.31 0.56 10.87
C SER A 356 -16.80 -0.71 10.23
N ASP A 357 -15.61 -1.13 10.63
CA ASP A 357 -14.93 -2.32 10.13
C ASP A 357 -14.63 -3.26 11.29
N THR A 358 -14.90 -4.55 11.08
CA THR A 358 -14.34 -5.61 11.94
C THR A 358 -13.56 -6.60 11.11
N SER A 359 -12.46 -7.10 11.67
CA SER A 359 -11.63 -8.09 11.00
C SER A 359 -10.97 -9.04 11.99
N THR A 360 -10.52 -10.18 11.48
CA THR A 360 -9.68 -11.13 12.23
C THR A 360 -8.34 -11.24 11.54
N VAL A 361 -7.26 -10.92 12.26
CA VAL A 361 -5.89 -11.22 11.83
C VAL A 361 -5.52 -12.62 12.28
N LEU A 362 -5.04 -13.43 11.34
CA LEU A 362 -4.53 -14.77 11.59
C LEU A 362 -3.05 -14.81 11.25
N CYS A 363 -2.22 -15.29 12.17
CA CYS A 363 -0.81 -15.51 11.90
C CYS A 363 -0.39 -16.95 12.17
N GLY A 364 0.43 -17.49 11.26
CA GLY A 364 0.98 -18.83 11.38
C GLY A 364 2.35 -18.93 10.73
N ALA A 365 3.01 -20.06 10.93
CA ALA A 365 4.28 -20.33 10.27
C ALA A 365 4.06 -20.93 8.88
N VAL A 366 4.56 -20.26 7.85
CA VAL A 366 4.58 -20.75 6.47
C VAL A 366 6.03 -20.82 6.02
N ASP A 367 6.45 -22.01 5.60
CA ASP A 367 7.83 -22.27 5.14
C ASP A 367 8.89 -21.84 6.19
N GLY A 368 8.58 -22.09 7.46
CA GLY A 368 9.48 -21.85 8.60
C GLY A 368 9.52 -20.40 9.10
N ALA A 369 8.64 -19.52 8.60
CA ALA A 369 8.64 -18.13 9.00
C ALA A 369 7.21 -17.58 9.20
N PRO A 370 7.01 -16.63 10.12
CA PRO A 370 5.67 -16.12 10.44
C PRO A 370 5.04 -15.44 9.21
N ARG A 371 3.74 -15.62 9.00
CA ARG A 371 2.93 -14.90 8.01
C ARG A 371 1.62 -14.53 8.67
N CYS A 372 1.09 -13.37 8.31
CA CYS A 372 -0.21 -12.91 8.80
C CYS A 372 -1.11 -12.56 7.64
N VAL A 373 -2.40 -12.80 7.81
CA VAL A 373 -3.46 -12.32 6.94
C VAL A 373 -4.54 -11.62 7.73
N ARG A 374 -5.18 -10.62 7.13
CA ARG A 374 -6.36 -9.93 7.66
C ARG A 374 -7.60 -10.43 6.92
N LEU A 375 -8.54 -11.02 7.65
CA LEU A 375 -9.81 -11.49 7.12
C LEU A 375 -10.93 -10.53 7.55
N PRO A 376 -11.56 -9.79 6.63
CA PRO A 376 -12.69 -8.92 6.97
C PRO A 376 -13.87 -9.76 7.47
N ARG A 377 -14.61 -9.21 8.43
CA ARG A 377 -15.80 -9.83 9.04
C ARG A 377 -17.04 -8.98 8.89
N GLU A 378 -16.92 -7.68 9.07
CA GLU A 378 -18.02 -6.73 8.88
C GLU A 378 -17.47 -5.45 8.29
N HIS A 379 -18.24 -4.85 7.40
CA HIS A 379 -18.04 -3.53 6.88
C HIS A 379 -19.39 -2.84 6.81
N ASP A 380 -19.47 -1.65 7.36
CA ASP A 380 -20.60 -0.74 7.27
C ASP A 380 -20.07 0.64 6.93
N TYR A 381 -20.47 1.18 5.79
CA TYR A 381 -20.08 2.49 5.33
C TYR A 381 -21.33 3.30 4.99
N THR A 382 -21.38 4.51 5.52
CA THR A 382 -22.40 5.48 5.16
C THR A 382 -21.77 6.81 4.78
N ARG A 383 -22.36 7.48 3.80
CA ARG A 383 -22.07 8.89 3.48
C ARG A 383 -23.37 9.61 3.24
N GLU A 384 -23.57 10.70 3.95
CA GLU A 384 -24.82 11.45 3.94
C GLU A 384 -24.59 12.95 3.99
N VAL A 385 -25.62 13.70 3.60
CA VAL A 385 -25.64 15.16 3.74
C VAL A 385 -25.94 15.48 5.19
N MET A 386 -25.09 16.29 5.83
CA MET A 386 -25.37 16.79 7.17
C MET A 386 -26.61 17.68 7.10
N GLU A 387 -27.64 17.44 7.91
CA GLU A 387 -28.93 18.16 7.82
C GLU A 387 -28.70 19.69 7.76
N ALA A 388 -29.04 20.28 6.61
CA ALA A 388 -28.88 21.71 6.36
C ALA A 388 -29.87 22.51 7.21
N GLY A 389 -29.37 23.11 8.29
CA GLY A 389 -30.08 24.17 9.00
C GLY A 389 -30.10 25.46 8.19
N GLY A 390 -30.83 25.52 7.08
CA GLY A 390 -31.04 26.75 6.31
C GLY A 390 -31.63 26.52 4.91
N GLU A 391 -32.59 27.34 4.52
CA GLU A 391 -33.29 27.27 3.21
C GLU A 391 -32.39 27.61 1.99
N ASP A 392 -31.09 27.88 2.21
CA ASP A 392 -30.20 28.49 1.20
C ASP A 392 -29.03 27.60 0.71
N ASP A 393 -28.82 26.39 1.27
CA ASP A 393 -27.73 25.49 0.86
C ASP A 393 -28.23 24.43 -0.15
N GLU A 394 -28.46 24.85 -1.40
CA GLU A 394 -28.83 23.99 -2.53
C GLU A 394 -27.60 23.46 -3.30
N GLU A 395 -26.47 23.15 -2.66
CA GLU A 395 -25.42 22.41 -3.37
C GLU A 395 -25.92 20.98 -3.65
N PRO A 396 -25.96 20.52 -4.92
CA PRO A 396 -26.48 19.20 -5.25
C PRO A 396 -25.48 18.11 -4.84
N HIS A 397 -25.82 17.35 -3.81
CA HIS A 397 -25.08 16.15 -3.39
C HIS A 397 -25.50 14.94 -4.23
N GLU A 398 -25.11 14.93 -5.51
CA GLU A 398 -25.48 13.85 -6.44
C GLU A 398 -24.96 12.49 -5.96
N GLY A 399 -25.88 11.54 -5.78
CA GLY A 399 -25.53 10.18 -5.37
C GLY A 399 -25.53 9.92 -3.86
N LEU A 400 -25.84 10.92 -3.04
CA LEU A 400 -26.06 10.73 -1.60
C LEU A 400 -27.54 10.47 -1.26
N PRO A 401 -27.84 9.69 -0.21
CA PRO A 401 -26.88 8.99 0.65
C PRO A 401 -26.29 7.73 0.00
N ILE A 402 -25.06 7.38 0.38
CA ILE A 402 -24.42 6.10 0.04
C ILE A 402 -24.48 5.22 1.29
N HIS A 403 -24.86 3.96 1.09
CA HIS A 403 -24.81 2.93 2.13
C HIS A 403 -24.24 1.65 1.53
N GLU A 404 -23.15 1.16 2.12
CA GLU A 404 -22.52 -0.10 1.75
C GLU A 404 -22.37 -0.95 3.01
N ARG A 405 -22.88 -2.18 2.97
CA ARG A 405 -22.77 -3.09 4.11
C ARG A 405 -22.56 -4.51 3.65
N TYR A 406 -21.64 -5.22 4.30
CA TYR A 406 -21.52 -6.67 4.18
C TYR A 406 -21.03 -7.31 5.47
N VAL A 407 -21.42 -8.57 5.67
CA VAL A 407 -20.96 -9.41 6.78
C VAL A 407 -20.45 -10.73 6.22
N ILE A 408 -19.31 -11.17 6.73
CA ILE A 408 -18.63 -12.43 6.41
C ILE A 408 -18.54 -13.26 7.69
N ASP A 409 -19.21 -14.41 7.66
CA ASP A 409 -19.06 -15.43 8.67
C ASP A 409 -17.75 -16.19 8.42
N LEU A 410 -16.87 -16.20 9.43
CA LEU A 410 -15.65 -16.99 9.44
C LEU A 410 -15.90 -18.27 10.25
N ALA A 411 -15.85 -19.41 9.57
CA ALA A 411 -15.95 -20.72 10.21
C ALA A 411 -14.63 -21.49 10.09
N PHE A 412 -13.96 -21.66 11.23
CA PHE A 412 -12.79 -22.52 11.34
C PHE A 412 -13.27 -23.97 11.42
N GLN A 413 -12.75 -24.83 10.56
CA GLN A 413 -13.06 -26.26 10.54
C GLN A 413 -11.78 -27.00 10.87
N PRO A 414 -11.52 -27.24 12.17
CA PRO A 414 -10.27 -27.81 12.58
C PRO A 414 -10.01 -29.13 11.84
N GLU A 415 -10.93 -30.10 11.90
CA GLU A 415 -10.73 -31.44 11.33
C GLU A 415 -10.35 -31.44 9.85
N ALA A 416 -10.83 -30.46 9.09
CA ALA A 416 -10.53 -30.30 7.66
C ALA A 416 -9.27 -29.46 7.40
N GLY A 417 -8.77 -28.72 8.38
CA GLY A 417 -7.66 -27.78 8.22
C GLY A 417 -8.03 -26.55 7.38
N THR A 418 -9.31 -26.22 7.32
CA THR A 418 -9.85 -25.17 6.44
C THR A 418 -10.51 -24.04 7.21
N VAL A 419 -10.53 -22.86 6.59
CA VAL A 419 -11.32 -21.71 7.00
C VAL A 419 -12.35 -21.44 5.91
N THR A 420 -13.62 -21.37 6.29
CA THR A 420 -14.70 -20.99 5.39
C THR A 420 -15.03 -19.52 5.58
N LEU A 421 -15.04 -18.77 4.47
CA LEU A 421 -15.52 -17.40 4.41
C LEU A 421 -16.86 -17.41 3.68
N GLN A 422 -17.93 -17.02 4.35
CA GLN A 422 -19.27 -17.00 3.75
C GLN A 422 -19.93 -15.65 3.98
N ALA A 423 -20.39 -15.02 2.90
CA ALA A 423 -21.22 -13.82 3.02
C ALA A 423 -22.54 -14.19 3.71
N SER A 424 -22.81 -13.58 4.85
CA SER A 424 -24.07 -13.72 5.60
C SER A 424 -25.00 -12.53 5.38
N GLU A 425 -24.44 -11.36 5.05
CA GLU A 425 -25.17 -10.15 4.71
C GLU A 425 -24.45 -9.37 3.61
N GLY A 426 -25.20 -8.69 2.73
CA GLY A 426 -24.64 -7.84 1.68
C GLY A 426 -23.96 -8.58 0.53
N ALA A 427 -23.66 -7.85 -0.54
CA ALA A 427 -22.85 -8.38 -1.64
C ALA A 427 -21.37 -8.12 -1.32
N LEU A 428 -20.53 -9.16 -1.42
CA LEU A 428 -19.10 -8.97 -1.24
C LEU A 428 -18.52 -8.17 -2.42
N PRO A 429 -17.59 -7.23 -2.14
CA PRO A 429 -16.75 -6.64 -3.17
C PRO A 429 -16.09 -7.74 -4.01
N THR A 430 -15.90 -7.51 -5.32
CA THR A 430 -15.36 -8.52 -6.25
C THR A 430 -14.03 -9.13 -5.78
N GLN A 431 -13.21 -8.34 -5.07
CA GLN A 431 -11.92 -8.74 -4.53
C GLN A 431 -12.04 -9.72 -3.35
N LEU A 432 -13.13 -9.64 -2.58
CA LEU A 432 -13.45 -10.57 -1.49
C LEU A 432 -14.29 -11.75 -1.96
N ALA A 433 -15.11 -11.56 -2.99
CA ALA A 433 -15.95 -12.61 -3.56
C ALA A 433 -15.15 -13.84 -4.03
N ARG A 434 -13.92 -13.65 -4.54
CA ARG A 434 -13.02 -14.77 -4.91
C ARG A 434 -12.56 -15.62 -3.71
N TRP A 435 -12.63 -15.07 -2.51
CA TRP A 435 -12.27 -15.76 -1.26
C TRP A 435 -13.49 -16.40 -0.59
N ALA A 436 -14.69 -16.25 -1.14
CA ALA A 436 -15.86 -16.97 -0.63
C ALA A 436 -15.68 -18.49 -0.80
N GLY A 437 -16.09 -19.25 0.21
CA GLY A 437 -15.94 -20.70 0.26
C GLY A 437 -14.90 -21.17 1.28
N SER A 438 -14.53 -22.45 1.19
CA SER A 438 -13.61 -23.11 2.12
C SER A 438 -12.20 -23.18 1.53
N HIS A 439 -11.21 -22.73 2.31
CA HIS A 439 -9.81 -22.65 1.91
C HIS A 439 -8.92 -23.31 2.95
N PRO A 440 -7.86 -24.06 2.56
CA PRO A 440 -6.84 -24.48 3.51
C PRO A 440 -6.23 -23.26 4.21
N LEU A 441 -6.04 -23.34 5.53
CA LEU A 441 -5.50 -22.23 6.32
C LEU A 441 -4.12 -21.77 5.78
N LEU A 442 -3.29 -22.71 5.35
CA LEU A 442 -1.96 -22.42 4.80
C LEU A 442 -2.04 -21.68 3.45
N ASP A 443 -3.07 -21.92 2.65
CA ASP A 443 -3.25 -21.23 1.37
C ASP A 443 -3.67 -19.78 1.61
N LEU A 444 -4.54 -19.54 2.60
CA LEU A 444 -4.86 -18.19 3.06
C LEU A 444 -3.60 -17.48 3.55
N LEU A 445 -2.81 -18.09 4.43
CA LEU A 445 -1.57 -17.49 4.96
C LEU A 445 -0.49 -17.22 3.89
N ARG A 446 -0.58 -17.86 2.72
CA ARG A 446 0.28 -17.60 1.55
C ARG A 446 -0.28 -16.51 0.64
N SER A 447 -1.52 -16.08 0.83
CA SER A 447 -2.19 -15.13 -0.05
C SER A 447 -1.59 -13.73 0.11
N PRO A 448 -1.03 -13.14 -0.98
CA PRO A 448 -0.54 -11.77 -0.94
C PRO A 448 -1.70 -10.75 -0.83
N ASP A 449 -2.89 -11.12 -1.32
CA ASP A 449 -4.06 -10.23 -1.34
C ASP A 449 -4.69 -10.01 0.04
N LEU A 450 -4.43 -10.94 0.97
CA LEU A 450 -4.90 -10.86 2.36
C LEU A 450 -3.76 -10.56 3.31
N ALA A 451 -2.53 -10.42 2.82
CA ALA A 451 -1.34 -10.29 3.65
C ALA A 451 -1.44 -9.02 4.52
N LEU A 452 -1.09 -9.15 5.80
CA LEU A 452 -0.89 -7.98 6.64
C LEU A 452 0.36 -7.26 6.13
N HIS A 453 0.20 -6.00 5.70
CA HIS A 453 1.30 -5.21 5.17
C HIS A 453 2.19 -4.70 6.30
N VAL A 454 3.50 -4.80 6.10
CA VAL A 454 4.51 -4.24 6.99
C VAL A 454 4.92 -2.90 6.41
N ASP A 455 4.48 -1.82 7.04
CA ASP A 455 4.88 -0.46 6.69
C ASP A 455 6.09 -0.05 7.54
N LEU A 456 7.21 -0.77 7.41
CA LEU A 456 8.47 -0.50 8.14
C LEU A 456 9.67 -0.14 7.26
#